data_AF-A0A0D6KFW1-F1
#
_entry.id   AF-A0A0D6KFW1-F1
#
_cell.length_a   1.000
_cell.length_b   1.000
_cell.length_c   1.000
_cell.angle_alpha   90.00
_cell.angle_beta   90.00
_cell.angle_gamma   90.00
#
_symmetry.space_group_name_H-M   'P 1'
#
loop_
_entity.id
_entity.type
_entity.pdbx_description
1 polymer ?
#
loop_
_entity_poly.entity_id
_entity_poly.type
_entity_poly.pdbx_seq_one_letter_code
_entity_poly.pdbx_strand_id
1 'polypeptide(L)' 'MIVLDEAQVIQNMSTKLSQAAMNLKGEFKLITTETPIENYLGEL' A
#
# COMPACT_ATOMS: atom_id res chain seq x y z
N MET A 1 15.33 3.08 1.57
CA MET A 1 14.12 3.90 1.79
C MET A 1 13.23 3.78 0.58
N ILE A 2 11.96 3.44 0.77
CA ILE A 2 10.94 3.35 -0.29
C ILE A 2 9.88 4.40 0.02
N VAL A 3 9.52 5.23 -0.96
CA VAL A 3 8.46 6.23 -0.83
C VAL A 3 7.45 6.00 -1.95
N LEU A 4 6.19 5.82 -1.57
CA LEU A 4 5.08 5.68 -2.52
C LEU A 4 4.13 6.86 -2.33
N ASP A 5 3.95 7.62 -3.40
CA ASP A 5 3.00 8.72 -3.47
C ASP A 5 1.71 8.26 -4.13
N GLU A 6 0.57 8.82 -3.70
CA GLU A 6 -0.77 8.35 -4.09
C GLU A 6 -1.00 6.85 -3.94
N ALA A 7 -0.69 6.30 -2.77
CA ALA A 7 -0.75 4.87 -2.51
C ALA A 7 -2.16 4.24 -2.54
N GLN A 8 -3.19 4.99 -2.93
CA GLN A 8 -4.52 4.49 -3.23
C GLN A 8 -4.48 3.32 -4.23
N VAL A 9 -3.53 3.31 -5.17
CA VAL A 9 -3.40 2.22 -6.16
C VAL A 9 -2.96 0.90 -5.53
N ILE A 10 -2.26 0.94 -4.38
CA ILE A 10 -1.77 -0.26 -3.68
C ILE A 10 -2.68 -0.73 -2.53
N GLN A 11 -3.85 -0.09 -2.36
CA GLN A 11 -4.79 -0.42 -1.28
C GLN A 11 -5.41 -1.81 -1.45
N ASN A 12 -5.61 -2.25 -2.69
CA ASN A 12 -6.17 -3.56 -2.98
C ASN A 12 -5.07 -4.62 -3.05
N MET A 13 -4.97 -5.45 -2.01
CA MET A 13 -3.97 -6.52 -1.86
C MET A 13 -3.97 -7.56 -3.00
N SER A 14 -5.08 -7.69 -3.74
CA SER A 14 -5.22 -8.65 -4.84
C SER A 14 -4.52 -8.20 -6.13
N THR A 15 -4.16 -6.92 -6.26
CA THR A 15 -3.52 -6.42 -7.47
C THR A 15 -2.04 -6.81 -7.52
N LYS A 16 -1.53 -7.03 -8.74
CA LYS A 16 -0.11 -7.33 -8.98
C LYS A 16 0.82 -6.21 -8.47
N LEU A 17 0.37 -4.96 -8.54
CA LEU A 17 1.13 -3.81 -8.06
C LEU A 17 1.28 -3.85 -6.54
N SER A 18 0.20 -4.11 -5.81
CA SER A 18 0.22 -4.22 -4.35
C SER A 18 1.16 -5.34 -3.89
N GLN A 19 1.09 -6.51 -4.52
CA GLN A 19 1.99 -7.62 -4.23
C GLN A 19 3.45 -7.28 -4.53
N ALA A 20 3.73 -6.60 -5.65
CA ALA A 20 5.07 -6.14 -5.97
C ALA A 20 5.59 -5.14 -4.93
N ALA A 21 4.77 -4.15 -4.53
CA ALA A 21 5.13 -3.14 -3.54
C ALA A 21 5.39 -3.73 -2.14
N MET A 22 4.61 -4.74 -1.73
CA MET A 22 4.82 -5.45 -0.46
C MET A 22 6.12 -6.24 -0.45
N ASN A 23 6.47 -6.86 -1.59
CA ASN A 23 7.69 -7.63 -1.77
C ASN A 23 8.97 -6.76 -1.83
N LEU A 24 8.84 -5.43 -1.99
CA LEU A 24 10.01 -4.55 -1.93
C LEU A 24 10.67 -4.62 -0.55
N LYS A 25 11.96 -4.92 -0.53
CA LYS A 25 12.77 -4.92 0.71
C LYS A 25 13.37 -3.53 0.91
N GLY A 26 13.05 -2.91 2.03
CA GLY A 26 13.64 -1.64 2.45
C GLY A 26 13.52 -1.48 3.95
N GLU A 27 14.57 -0.97 4.59
CA GLU A 27 14.62 -0.73 6.04
C GLU A 27 13.58 0.29 6.52
N PHE A 28 13.12 1.16 5.61
CA PHE A 28 12.10 2.15 5.87
C PHE A 28 11.20 2.32 4.64
N LYS A 29 9.88 2.33 4.88
CA LYS A 29 8.83 2.53 3.87
C LYS A 29 7.93 3.69 4.33
N LEU A 30 7.70 4.65 3.44
CA LEU A 30 6.78 5.77 3.65
C LEU A 30 5.71 5.74 2.56
N ILE A 31 4.46 5.98 2.97
CA ILE A 31 3.31 6.02 2.09
C ILE A 31 2.59 7.35 2.30
N THR A 32 2.37 8.10 1.23
CA THR A 32 1.52 9.29 1.21
C THR A 32 0.25 8.99 0.40
N THR A 33 -0.89 9.41 0.94
CA THR A 33 -2.20 9.25 0.30
C THR A 33 -3.08 10.43 0.70
N GLU A 34 -3.78 11.00 -0.27
CA GLU A 34 -4.74 12.09 -0.03
C GLU A 34 -6.02 11.60 0.66
N THR A 35 -6.32 10.30 0.54
CA THR A 35 -7.49 9.66 1.15
C THR A 35 -7.05 8.55 2.11
N PRO A 36 -7.65 8.48 3.31
CA PRO A 36 -7.37 7.37 4.22
C PRO A 36 -7.83 6.05 3.60
N ILE A 37 -7.07 4.97 3.87
CA ILE A 37 -7.42 3.62 3.43
C ILE A 37 -8.80 3.26 4.00
N GLU A 38 -9.77 2.96 3.13
CA GLU A 38 -11.06 2.42 3.55
C GLU A 38 -10.87 0.98 4.05
N ASN A 39 -10.67 0.83 5.36
CA ASN A 39 -10.70 -0.49 5.99
C ASN A 39 -12.15 -1.01 6.00
N TYR A 40 -12.49 -1.89 5.07
CA TYR A 40 -13.64 -2.78 5.26
C TYR A 40 -13.27 -3.81 6.33
N LEU A 41 -13.58 -3.49 7.59
CA LEU A 41 -13.42 -4.33 8.80
C LEU A 41 -14.22 -5.66 8.77
N GLY A 42 -14.68 -6.13 7.60
CA GLY A 42 -15.44 -7.37 7.42
C GLY A 42 -14.60 -8.62 7.18
N GLU A 43 -13.28 -8.48 6.99
CA GLU A 43 -12.36 -9.59 6.76
C GLU A 43 -11.19 -9.52 7.76
N LEU A 44 -11.44 -9.99 8.99
CA LEU A 44 -10.41 -10.41 9.94
C LEU A 44 -10.48 -11.94 10.10
#